data_AF-A0A7J3MVX0-F1
#
_entry.id   AF-A0A7J3MVX0-F1
#
_cell.length_a   1.000
_cell.length_b   1.000
_cell.length_c   1.000
_cell.angle_alpha   90.00
_cell.angle_beta   90.00
_cell.angle_gamma   90.00
#
_symmetry.space_group_name_H-M   'P 1'
#
loop_
_entity.id
_entity.type
_entity.pdbx_description
1 polymer ?
#
loop_
_entity_poly.entity_id
_entity_poly.type
_entity_poly.pdbx_seq_one_letter_code
_entity_poly.pdbx_strand_id
1 'polypeptide(L)'
;VVVSDGGDATTGGAPGDSTFVLSNLLGKNLGGEVLLNIVDPWAVEAAWSASINDVVELELGGKLDPFSKPVRVSGRVLWRGDARYIAMGDVGKGLSVNLGRAVVLAVDDLRILISELPGNPFEPDQYRCVGLEPMRAKAVFVKSITGFKANYEPFAKKIIHADTTGATTHRLKSLNYVKAPRPLYPLDEEFSWKPLVKN
;
A
#
# COMPACT_ATOMS: atom_id res chain seq x y z
N VAL A 1 3.14 -5.45 -14.37
CA VAL A 1 3.53 -6.38 -13.26
C VAL A 1 2.79 -5.94 -12.02
N VAL A 2 2.37 -6.84 -11.14
CA VAL A 2 1.76 -6.45 -9.86
C VAL A 2 2.66 -6.96 -8.74
N VAL A 3 3.02 -6.06 -7.83
CA VAL A 3 3.97 -6.32 -6.76
C VAL A 3 3.27 -6.12 -5.42
N SER A 4 3.22 -7.17 -4.61
CA SER A 4 2.74 -7.10 -3.24
C SER A 4 3.77 -6.40 -2.37
N ASP A 5 3.33 -5.32 -1.73
CA ASP A 5 3.96 -4.73 -0.56
C ASP A 5 3.30 -5.34 0.68
N GLY A 6 3.79 -6.52 1.07
CA GLY A 6 3.22 -7.29 2.18
C GLY A 6 3.62 -6.75 3.55
N GLY A 7 4.72 -6.02 3.65
CA GLY A 7 5.20 -5.37 4.87
C GLY A 7 4.27 -4.29 5.41
N ASP A 8 3.48 -3.66 4.53
CA ASP A 8 2.54 -2.60 4.87
C ASP A 8 1.11 -2.88 4.38
N ALA A 9 0.64 -4.11 4.57
CA ALA A 9 -0.71 -4.50 4.18
C ALA A 9 -1.78 -4.00 5.16
N THR A 10 -2.66 -3.10 4.72
CA THR A 10 -3.71 -2.52 5.57
C THR A 10 -4.71 -3.56 6.06
N THR A 11 -4.99 -4.59 5.26
CA THR A 11 -5.82 -5.74 5.67
C THR A 11 -5.17 -6.60 6.76
N GLY A 12 -3.85 -6.50 6.92
CA GLY A 12 -3.09 -7.16 7.99
C GLY A 12 -2.96 -6.31 9.27
N GLY A 13 -3.51 -5.09 9.27
CA GLY A 13 -3.43 -4.16 10.40
C GLY A 13 -2.29 -3.13 10.30
N ALA A 14 -1.59 -3.05 9.17
CA ALA A 14 -0.64 -1.98 8.93
C ALA A 14 -1.35 -0.64 8.64
N PRO A 15 -0.70 0.51 8.92
CA PRO A 15 -1.26 1.83 8.63
C PRO A 15 -1.41 2.15 7.13
N GLY A 16 -0.62 1.52 6.25
CA GLY A 16 -0.63 1.83 4.81
C GLY A 16 0.24 3.05 4.43
N ASP A 17 1.01 3.59 5.38
CA ASP A 17 1.84 4.78 5.21
C ASP A 17 3.32 4.45 4.96
N SER A 18 3.72 3.18 4.82
CA SER A 18 5.11 2.81 4.58
C SER A 18 5.64 3.42 3.28
N THR A 19 6.87 3.91 3.38
CA THR A 19 7.65 4.53 2.30
C THR A 19 8.74 3.59 1.76
N PHE A 20 8.78 2.34 2.21
CA PHE A 20 9.83 1.40 1.81
C PHE A 20 9.90 1.26 0.28
N VAL A 21 8.76 1.04 -0.38
CA VAL A 21 8.72 0.96 -1.84
C VAL A 21 9.05 2.30 -2.49
N LEU A 22 8.46 3.40 -2.01
CA LEU A 22 8.69 4.75 -2.56
C LEU A 22 10.18 5.11 -2.57
N SER A 23 10.85 4.98 -1.42
CA SER A 23 12.27 5.28 -1.27
C SER A 23 13.18 4.44 -2.17
N ASN A 24 12.78 3.20 -2.48
CA ASN A 24 13.52 2.30 -3.35
C ASN A 24 13.23 2.54 -4.85
N LEU A 25 12.20 3.31 -5.22
CA LEU A 25 11.89 3.62 -6.62
C LEU A 25 12.24 5.05 -7.03
N LEU A 26 12.29 5.97 -6.06
CA LEU A 26 12.52 7.39 -6.32
C LEU A 26 13.83 7.63 -7.09
N GLY A 27 13.78 8.49 -8.12
CA GLY A 27 14.95 8.83 -8.95
C GLY A 27 15.42 7.73 -9.92
N LYS A 28 14.72 6.58 -10.00
CA LYS A 28 15.03 5.52 -10.97
C LYS A 28 14.21 5.71 -12.24
N ASN A 29 14.81 5.41 -13.39
CA ASN A 29 14.07 5.24 -14.64
C ASN A 29 13.41 3.86 -14.64
N LEU A 30 12.08 3.82 -14.55
CA LEU A 30 11.29 2.61 -14.45
C LEU A 30 10.79 2.14 -15.83
N GLY A 31 10.99 2.97 -16.86
CA GLY A 31 10.65 2.67 -18.24
C GLY A 31 9.14 2.61 -18.47
N GLY A 32 8.38 3.42 -17.72
CA GLY A 32 6.93 3.55 -17.81
C GLY A 32 6.26 3.77 -16.46
N GLU A 33 4.98 4.09 -16.51
CA GLU A 33 4.18 4.47 -15.34
C GLU A 33 4.12 3.37 -14.27
N VAL A 34 4.41 3.73 -13.01
CA VAL A 34 4.32 2.84 -11.85
C VAL A 34 3.37 3.43 -10.81
N LEU A 35 2.39 2.64 -10.39
CA LEU A 35 1.38 3.07 -9.42
C LEU A 35 1.77 2.65 -7.99
N LEU A 36 1.62 3.60 -7.06
CA LEU A 36 1.82 3.43 -5.62
C LEU A 36 0.64 4.05 -4.88
N ASN A 37 0.31 3.51 -3.71
CA ASN A 37 -0.63 4.14 -2.77
C ASN A 37 0.02 4.33 -1.38
N ILE A 38 -0.22 5.49 -0.77
CA ILE A 38 0.24 5.85 0.58
C ILE A 38 -0.93 6.48 1.33
N VAL A 39 -1.24 5.97 2.52
CA VAL A 39 -2.21 6.58 3.42
C VAL A 39 -1.50 7.65 4.23
N ASP A 40 -1.78 8.93 3.96
CA ASP A 40 -1.13 10.06 4.61
C ASP A 40 -2.05 11.29 4.61
N PRO A 41 -2.97 11.39 5.59
CA PRO A 41 -3.90 12.52 5.69
C PRO A 41 -3.19 13.86 5.82
N TRP A 42 -1.99 13.90 6.41
CA TRP A 42 -1.22 15.14 6.56
C TRP A 42 -0.65 15.63 5.23
N ALA A 43 -0.20 14.72 4.36
CA ALA A 43 0.24 15.07 3.02
C ALA A 43 -0.94 15.50 2.12
N VAL A 44 -2.11 14.86 2.27
CA VAL A 44 -3.34 15.32 1.59
C VAL A 44 -3.66 16.75 1.98
N GLU A 45 -3.65 17.06 3.28
CA GLU A 45 -3.93 18.41 3.78
C GLU A 45 -2.91 19.43 3.26
N ALA A 46 -1.61 19.12 3.32
CA ALA A 46 -0.55 20.00 2.84
C ALA A 46 -0.63 20.30 1.33
N ALA A 47 -1.15 19.35 0.53
CA ALA A 47 -1.35 19.52 -0.90
C ALA A 47 -2.74 20.05 -1.28
N TRP A 48 -3.64 20.24 -0.32
CA TRP A 48 -5.06 20.45 -0.62
C TRP A 48 -5.36 21.79 -1.33
N SER A 49 -4.56 22.82 -1.05
CA SER A 49 -4.68 24.13 -1.69
C SER A 49 -4.05 24.19 -3.09
N ALA A 50 -3.29 23.17 -3.49
CA ALA A 50 -2.65 23.14 -4.80
C ALA A 50 -3.69 22.91 -5.93
N SER A 51 -3.43 23.53 -7.08
CA SER A 51 -4.19 23.31 -8.31
C SER A 51 -3.67 22.08 -9.05
N ILE A 52 -4.53 21.50 -9.89
CA ILE A 52 -4.07 20.49 -10.85
C ILE A 52 -2.98 21.11 -11.73
N ASN A 53 -1.90 20.37 -11.95
CA ASN A 53 -0.64 20.76 -12.59
C ASN A 53 0.36 21.57 -11.75
N ASP A 54 0.02 21.99 -10.54
CA ASP A 54 1.00 22.61 -9.66
C ASP A 54 2.04 21.58 -9.22
N VAL A 55 3.27 22.04 -8.97
CA VAL A 55 4.32 21.23 -8.34
C VAL A 55 4.31 21.52 -6.86
N VAL A 56 4.21 20.46 -6.05
CA VAL A 56 4.24 20.52 -4.59
C VAL A 56 5.44 19.76 -4.06
N GLU A 57 5.99 20.24 -2.95
CA GLU A 57 7.01 19.53 -2.19
C GLU A 57 6.41 19.04 -0.87
N LEU A 58 6.48 17.74 -0.62
CA LEU A 58 5.84 17.10 0.53
C LEU A 58 6.78 16.10 1.20
N GLU A 59 6.60 15.89 2.50
CA GLU A 59 7.07 14.71 3.20
C GLU A 59 5.96 13.66 3.24
N LEU A 60 6.15 12.57 2.50
CA LEU A 60 5.16 11.50 2.35
C LEU A 60 5.45 10.31 3.24
N GLY A 61 4.41 9.77 3.85
CA GLY A 61 4.38 8.49 4.58
C GLY A 61 5.31 8.43 5.79
N GLY A 62 5.42 7.25 6.39
CA GLY A 62 6.36 6.93 7.49
C GLY A 62 6.16 7.75 8.76
N LYS A 63 4.94 8.23 9.00
CA LYS A 63 4.54 9.02 10.18
C LYS A 63 3.92 8.13 11.26
N LEU A 64 3.37 6.98 10.88
CA LEU A 64 2.70 6.01 11.74
C LEU A 64 3.48 4.71 11.87
N ASP A 65 3.95 4.14 10.75
CA ASP A 65 4.72 2.90 10.76
C ASP A 65 6.13 3.12 11.36
N PRO A 66 6.48 2.51 12.52
CA PRO A 66 7.79 2.70 13.15
C PRO A 66 8.94 2.09 12.35
N PHE A 67 8.65 1.25 11.35
CA PHE A 67 9.65 0.66 10.45
C PHE A 67 9.95 1.54 9.23
N SER A 68 9.26 2.67 9.09
CA SER A 68 9.35 3.57 7.95
C SER A 68 9.71 4.99 8.40
N LYS A 69 10.11 5.85 7.45
CA LYS A 69 10.38 7.28 7.69
C LYS A 69 9.77 8.12 6.57
N PRO A 70 9.41 9.38 6.82
CA PRO A 70 8.92 10.25 5.76
C PRO A 70 9.95 10.42 4.65
N VAL A 71 9.48 10.45 3.40
CA VAL A 71 10.30 10.66 2.21
C VAL A 71 9.88 11.97 1.56
N ARG A 72 10.85 12.87 1.35
CA ARG A 72 10.61 14.11 0.63
C ARG A 72 10.44 13.82 -0.86
N VAL A 73 9.37 14.34 -1.44
CA VAL A 73 9.12 14.29 -2.89
C VAL A 73 8.80 15.68 -3.42
N SER A 74 9.13 15.92 -4.69
CA SER A 74 8.65 17.05 -5.48
C SER A 74 7.87 16.49 -6.65
N GLY A 75 6.58 16.81 -6.75
CA GLY A 75 5.67 16.15 -7.67
C GLY A 75 4.58 17.05 -8.22
N ARG A 76 4.15 16.77 -9.44
CA ARG A 76 3.04 17.48 -10.09
C ARG A 76 1.70 16.89 -9.65
N VAL A 77 0.77 17.72 -9.22
CA VAL A 77 -0.61 17.32 -8.90
C VAL A 77 -1.34 16.93 -10.18
N LEU A 78 -1.75 15.67 -10.30
CA LEU A 78 -2.55 15.19 -11.43
C LEU A 78 -4.05 15.17 -11.13
N TRP A 79 -4.40 14.93 -9.87
CA TRP A 79 -5.78 14.80 -9.42
C TRP A 79 -5.89 15.20 -7.95
N ARG A 80 -7.04 15.76 -7.56
CA ARG A 80 -7.40 16.14 -6.19
C ARG A 80 -8.91 16.08 -6.04
N GLY A 81 -9.40 15.49 -4.95
CA GLY A 81 -10.82 15.45 -4.65
C GLY A 81 -11.20 14.42 -3.60
N ASP A 82 -12.51 14.23 -3.41
CA ASP A 82 -13.03 13.12 -2.62
C ASP A 82 -12.95 11.83 -3.44
N ALA A 83 -12.25 10.82 -2.92
CA ALA A 83 -12.05 9.55 -3.61
C ALA A 83 -12.93 8.46 -2.99
N ARG A 84 -13.91 8.01 -3.76
CA ARG A 84 -14.85 6.93 -3.40
C ARG A 84 -15.05 6.00 -4.58
N TYR A 85 -15.25 4.73 -4.30
CA TYR A 85 -15.55 3.74 -5.33
C TYR A 85 -16.40 2.60 -4.77
N ILE A 86 -17.07 1.90 -5.68
CA ILE A 86 -17.69 0.62 -5.40
C ILE A 86 -16.72 -0.44 -5.91
N ALA A 87 -16.28 -1.33 -5.04
CA ALA A 87 -15.41 -2.43 -5.42
C ALA A 87 -16.14 -3.35 -6.41
N MET A 88 -15.55 -3.57 -7.58
CA MET A 88 -16.11 -4.42 -8.63
C MET A 88 -15.49 -5.83 -8.64
N GLY A 89 -14.34 -6.00 -7.98
CA GLY A 89 -13.65 -7.28 -7.86
C GLY A 89 -14.41 -8.31 -7.03
N ASP A 90 -14.08 -9.60 -7.24
CA ASP A 90 -14.84 -10.72 -6.67
C ASP A 90 -14.83 -10.75 -5.14
N VAL A 91 -13.76 -10.28 -4.51
CA VAL A 91 -13.61 -10.28 -3.05
C VAL A 91 -14.47 -9.18 -2.41
N GLY A 92 -14.48 -7.98 -3.01
CA GLY A 92 -15.14 -6.80 -2.45
C GLY A 92 -16.46 -6.44 -3.10
N LYS A 93 -16.99 -7.26 -4.01
CA LYS A 93 -18.06 -6.86 -4.95
C LYS A 93 -19.23 -6.14 -4.28
N GLY A 94 -19.49 -4.90 -4.70
CA GLY A 94 -20.58 -4.07 -4.20
C GLY A 94 -20.28 -3.29 -2.92
N LEU A 95 -19.09 -3.48 -2.32
CA LEU A 95 -18.67 -2.71 -1.16
C LEU A 95 -18.33 -1.28 -1.55
N SER A 96 -18.99 -0.32 -0.89
CA SER A 96 -18.64 1.09 -0.98
C SER A 96 -17.38 1.36 -0.14
N VAL A 97 -16.36 1.91 -0.78
CA VAL A 97 -15.08 2.26 -0.14
C VAL A 97 -14.88 3.77 -0.23
N ASN A 98 -14.49 4.37 0.89
CA ASN A 98 -14.20 5.79 1.01
C ASN A 98 -12.74 5.99 1.41
N LEU A 99 -11.95 6.59 0.53
CA LEU A 99 -10.55 6.95 0.79
C LEU A 99 -10.43 8.32 1.47
N GLY A 100 -11.55 9.01 1.71
CA GLY A 100 -11.57 10.41 2.13
C GLY A 100 -11.16 11.33 0.99
N ARG A 101 -10.54 12.45 1.34
CA ARG A 101 -9.83 13.28 0.38
C ARG A 101 -8.58 12.55 -0.09
N ALA A 102 -8.23 12.75 -1.35
CA ALA A 102 -7.02 12.20 -1.92
C ALA A 102 -6.39 13.16 -2.94
N VAL A 103 -5.11 12.94 -3.20
CA VAL A 103 -4.30 13.64 -4.20
C VAL A 103 -3.49 12.60 -4.96
N VAL A 104 -3.38 12.76 -6.28
CA VAL A 104 -2.44 11.98 -7.10
C VAL A 104 -1.27 12.86 -7.49
N LEU A 105 -0.06 12.44 -7.14
CA LEU A 105 1.17 13.10 -7.59
C LEU A 105 1.88 12.30 -8.68
N ALA A 106 2.36 13.01 -9.69
CA ALA A 106 3.37 12.53 -10.62
C ALA A 106 4.76 12.92 -10.14
N VAL A 107 5.60 11.92 -9.89
CA VAL A 107 7.02 12.08 -9.54
C VAL A 107 7.81 11.18 -10.47
N ASP A 108 8.47 11.74 -11.48
CA ASP A 108 9.05 10.97 -12.58
C ASP A 108 8.04 9.96 -13.19
N ASP A 109 8.41 8.68 -13.24
CA ASP A 109 7.58 7.55 -13.68
C ASP A 109 6.53 7.12 -12.63
N LEU A 110 6.58 7.64 -11.40
CA LEU A 110 5.65 7.27 -10.33
C LEU A 110 4.34 8.05 -10.44
N ARG A 111 3.24 7.36 -10.14
CA ARG A 111 1.93 7.93 -9.83
C ARG A 111 1.56 7.49 -8.42
N ILE A 112 1.59 8.44 -7.51
CA ILE A 112 1.41 8.18 -6.09
C ILE A 112 0.01 8.66 -5.71
N LEU A 113 -0.88 7.72 -5.43
CA LEU A 113 -2.18 7.98 -4.81
C LEU A 113 -1.95 8.18 -3.30
N ILE A 114 -2.22 9.40 -2.83
CA ILE A 114 -2.13 9.77 -1.42
C ILE A 114 -3.55 9.97 -0.91
N SER A 115 -3.95 9.23 0.12
CA SER A 115 -5.32 9.28 0.67
C SER A 115 -5.34 9.53 2.18
N GLU A 116 -6.46 10.07 2.67
CA GLU A 116 -6.67 10.23 4.12
C GLU A 116 -6.95 8.90 4.83
N LEU A 117 -7.70 8.01 4.16
CA LEU A 117 -8.14 6.74 4.71
C LEU A 117 -7.56 5.57 3.89
N PRO A 118 -7.36 4.40 4.53
CA PRO A 118 -6.98 3.19 3.81
C PRO A 118 -8.11 2.72 2.89
N GLY A 119 -7.73 2.30 1.69
CA GLY A 119 -8.62 1.63 0.75
C GLY A 119 -8.63 0.13 0.89
N ASN A 120 -9.28 -0.53 -0.06
CA ASN A 120 -9.13 -1.98 -0.27
C ASN A 120 -7.95 -2.21 -1.21
N PRO A 121 -6.76 -2.59 -0.70
CA PRO A 121 -5.54 -2.67 -1.50
C PRO A 121 -5.60 -3.77 -2.57
N PHE A 122 -6.55 -4.69 -2.43
CA PHE A 122 -6.83 -5.77 -3.37
C PHE A 122 -7.73 -5.34 -4.55
N GLU A 123 -8.26 -4.12 -4.56
CA GLU A 123 -9.16 -3.64 -5.63
C GLU A 123 -8.44 -2.69 -6.59
N PRO A 124 -8.42 -2.97 -7.92
CA PRO A 124 -7.94 -2.03 -8.94
C PRO A 124 -8.71 -0.71 -8.96
N ASP A 125 -9.98 -0.73 -8.53
CA ASP A 125 -10.87 0.44 -8.56
C ASP A 125 -10.42 1.58 -7.64
N GLN A 126 -9.54 1.29 -6.65
CA GLN A 126 -8.88 2.31 -5.84
C GLN A 126 -8.08 3.31 -6.69
N TYR A 127 -7.51 2.84 -7.81
CA TYR A 127 -6.73 3.65 -8.74
C TYR A 127 -7.64 4.27 -9.80
N ARG A 128 -8.64 3.53 -10.28
CA ARG A 128 -9.55 3.99 -11.33
C ARG A 128 -10.42 5.16 -10.90
N CYS A 129 -10.81 5.22 -9.63
CA CYS A 129 -11.64 6.32 -9.11
C CYS A 129 -10.94 7.68 -9.15
N VAL A 130 -9.60 7.69 -9.24
CA VAL A 130 -8.77 8.90 -9.39
C VAL A 130 -8.17 9.04 -10.79
N GLY A 131 -8.67 8.26 -11.77
CA GLY A 131 -8.27 8.35 -13.17
C GLY A 131 -6.99 7.58 -13.54
N LEU A 132 -6.43 6.78 -12.63
CA LEU A 132 -5.29 5.90 -12.91
C LEU A 132 -5.78 4.53 -13.42
N GLU A 133 -5.08 3.94 -14.40
CA GLU A 133 -5.47 2.63 -14.95
C GLU A 133 -4.39 1.56 -14.71
N PRO A 134 -4.59 0.67 -13.71
CA PRO A 134 -3.68 -0.43 -13.40
C PRO A 134 -3.29 -1.31 -14.58
N MET A 135 -4.20 -1.54 -15.55
CA MET A 135 -3.90 -2.36 -16.73
C MET A 135 -2.89 -1.73 -17.69
N ARG A 136 -2.75 -0.39 -17.66
CA ARG A 136 -1.82 0.36 -18.52
C ARG A 136 -0.45 0.60 -17.87
N ALA A 137 -0.38 0.46 -16.55
CA ALA A 137 0.85 0.68 -15.80
C ALA A 137 1.91 -0.41 -16.06
N LYS A 138 3.18 0.00 -16.05
CA LYS A 138 4.34 -0.90 -16.10
C LYS A 138 4.35 -1.81 -14.86
N ALA A 139 4.13 -1.21 -13.69
CA ALA A 139 3.99 -1.90 -12.43
C ALA A 139 2.93 -1.25 -11.54
N VAL A 140 2.27 -2.07 -10.71
CA VAL A 140 1.36 -1.61 -9.66
C VAL A 140 1.82 -2.24 -8.37
N PHE A 141 2.10 -1.42 -7.37
CA PHE A 141 2.37 -1.87 -6.02
C PHE A 141 1.09 -1.83 -5.21
N VAL A 142 0.82 -2.90 -4.48
CA VAL A 142 -0.40 -3.05 -3.70
C VAL A 142 -0.05 -3.39 -2.27
N LYS A 143 -0.60 -2.62 -1.32
CA LYS A 143 -0.47 -2.81 0.13
C LYS A 143 -1.26 -4.04 0.61
N SER A 144 -0.92 -5.23 0.10
CA SER A 144 -1.65 -6.49 0.30
C SER A 144 -0.70 -7.68 0.29
N ILE A 145 -0.91 -8.65 1.19
CA ILE A 145 -0.10 -9.87 1.26
C ILE A 145 -0.42 -10.81 0.09
N THR A 146 -1.69 -11.21 -0.05
CA THR A 146 -2.12 -12.19 -1.06
C THR A 146 -3.48 -11.91 -1.67
N GLY A 147 -4.39 -11.20 -0.98
CA GLY A 147 -5.77 -10.99 -1.42
C GLY A 147 -5.90 -10.27 -2.77
N PHE A 148 -4.93 -9.43 -3.13
CA PHE A 148 -4.94 -8.72 -4.41
C PHE A 148 -4.95 -9.62 -5.64
N LYS A 149 -4.44 -10.86 -5.55
CA LYS A 149 -4.35 -11.75 -6.70
C LYS A 149 -5.70 -11.94 -7.38
N ALA A 150 -6.76 -12.12 -6.61
CA ALA A 150 -8.10 -12.36 -7.13
C ALA A 150 -8.54 -11.33 -8.20
N ASN A 151 -8.21 -10.06 -8.00
CA ASN A 151 -8.66 -8.98 -8.89
C ASN A 151 -7.58 -8.48 -9.87
N TYR A 152 -6.30 -8.76 -9.59
CA TYR A 152 -5.19 -8.31 -10.43
C TYR A 152 -4.65 -9.40 -11.37
N GLU A 153 -4.72 -10.67 -10.98
CA GLU A 153 -4.25 -11.81 -11.77
C GLU A 153 -4.86 -11.90 -13.18
N PRO A 154 -6.15 -11.57 -13.41
CA PRO A 154 -6.74 -11.62 -14.75
C PRO A 154 -6.04 -10.76 -15.81
N PHE A 155 -5.30 -9.71 -15.40
CA PHE A 155 -4.58 -8.83 -16.32
C PHE A 155 -3.09 -8.64 -15.99
N ALA A 156 -2.60 -9.16 -14.86
CA ALA A 156 -1.21 -9.06 -14.48
C ALA A 156 -0.32 -9.99 -15.33
N LYS A 157 0.64 -9.42 -16.06
CA LYS A 157 1.66 -10.21 -16.77
C LYS A 157 2.54 -11.07 -15.84
N LYS A 158 2.71 -10.63 -14.59
CA LYS A 158 3.48 -11.30 -13.55
C LYS A 158 3.08 -10.75 -12.19
N ILE A 159 3.03 -11.63 -11.19
CA ILE A 159 2.82 -11.29 -9.79
C ILE A 159 4.12 -11.55 -9.02
N ILE A 160 4.51 -10.59 -8.18
CA ILE A 160 5.71 -10.65 -7.35
C ILE A 160 5.30 -10.33 -5.91
N HIS A 161 5.83 -11.07 -4.94
CA HIS A 161 5.73 -10.70 -3.53
C HIS A 161 7.06 -10.07 -3.14
N ALA A 162 7.06 -8.78 -2.86
CA ALA A 162 8.26 -8.11 -2.42
C ALA A 162 8.49 -8.43 -0.93
N ASP A 163 9.75 -8.66 -0.58
CA ASP A 163 10.19 -8.80 0.81
C ASP A 163 10.35 -7.42 1.44
N THR A 164 9.22 -6.74 1.63
CA THR A 164 9.18 -5.40 2.23
C THR A 164 9.16 -5.52 3.75
N THR A 165 9.86 -4.58 4.40
CA THR A 165 9.80 -4.40 5.85
C THR A 165 8.51 -3.66 6.25
N GLY A 166 8.08 -3.78 7.49
CA GLY A 166 6.92 -3.05 8.00
C GLY A 166 6.15 -3.82 9.06
N ALA A 167 5.09 -3.19 9.58
CA ALA A 167 4.24 -3.73 10.64
C ALA A 167 3.61 -5.11 10.33
N THR A 168 3.44 -5.44 9.04
CA THR A 168 2.86 -6.71 8.57
C THR A 168 3.87 -7.61 7.85
N THR A 169 5.17 -7.38 8.07
CA THR A 169 6.22 -8.22 7.50
C THR A 169 6.04 -9.70 7.87
N HIS A 170 6.36 -10.59 6.93
CA HIS A 170 6.36 -12.04 7.15
C HIS A 170 7.54 -12.50 8.03
N ARG A 171 8.52 -11.63 8.28
CA ARG A 171 9.66 -11.88 9.16
C ARG A 171 9.26 -11.71 10.62
N LEU A 172 8.43 -12.60 11.16
CA LEU A 172 7.88 -12.47 12.52
C LEU A 172 8.96 -12.20 13.59
N LYS A 173 10.14 -12.80 13.46
CA LYS A 173 11.26 -12.59 14.40
C LYS A 173 11.81 -11.15 14.42
N SER A 174 11.55 -10.32 13.41
CA SER A 174 11.94 -8.91 13.41
C SER A 174 10.97 -8.02 14.19
N LEU A 175 9.81 -8.54 14.61
CA LEU A 175 8.82 -7.82 15.39
C LEU A 175 9.01 -8.10 16.88
N ASN A 176 8.85 -7.05 17.71
CA ASN A 176 9.05 -7.14 19.15
C ASN A 176 7.77 -7.60 19.88
N TYR A 177 7.49 -8.89 19.86
CA TYR A 177 6.34 -9.48 20.55
C TYR A 177 6.55 -9.53 22.08
N VAL A 178 5.93 -8.60 22.82
CA VAL A 178 6.05 -8.53 24.30
C VAL A 178 4.96 -9.33 25.03
N LYS A 179 3.74 -9.37 24.49
CA LYS A 179 2.57 -10.00 25.14
C LYS A 179 2.10 -11.28 24.44
N ALA A 180 2.86 -11.78 23.46
CA ALA A 180 2.50 -13.02 22.79
C ALA A 180 2.59 -14.19 23.78
N PRO A 181 1.63 -15.14 23.78
CA PRO A 181 1.74 -16.35 24.59
C PRO A 181 3.00 -17.11 24.20
N ARG A 182 3.72 -17.64 25.18
CA ARG A 182 4.94 -18.44 24.98
C ARG A 182 4.73 -19.83 25.60
N PRO A 183 5.24 -20.91 24.98
CA PRO A 183 6.00 -20.92 23.73
C PRO A 183 5.11 -20.72 22.48
N LEU A 184 5.65 -20.06 21.45
CA LEU A 184 4.99 -19.78 20.18
C LEU A 184 5.97 -19.94 19.02
N TYR A 185 5.81 -20.98 18.23
CA TYR A 185 6.52 -21.11 16.95
C TYR A 185 6.08 -20.02 15.96
N PRO A 186 6.98 -19.37 15.20
CA PRO A 186 8.43 -19.61 15.11
C PRO A 186 9.29 -18.71 16.02
N LEU A 187 8.71 -18.05 17.03
CA LEU A 187 9.44 -17.18 17.95
C LEU A 187 10.17 -17.96 19.05
N ASP A 188 9.64 -19.12 19.43
CA ASP A 188 10.32 -20.18 20.18
C ASP A 188 10.40 -21.42 19.28
N GLU A 189 11.58 -22.03 19.18
CA GLU A 189 11.77 -23.27 18.40
C GLU A 189 11.86 -24.51 19.29
N GLU A 190 12.28 -24.34 20.54
CA GLU A 190 12.49 -25.43 21.49
C GLU A 190 11.33 -25.52 22.49
N PHE A 191 10.29 -26.27 22.14
CA PHE A 191 9.18 -26.57 23.04
C PHE A 191 8.46 -27.87 22.66
N SER A 192 7.81 -28.50 23.64
CA SER A 192 6.96 -29.67 23.39
C SER A 192 5.52 -29.24 23.13
N TRP A 193 4.92 -29.71 22.04
CA TRP A 193 3.50 -29.53 21.74
C TRP A 193 2.83 -30.88 21.47
N LYS A 194 1.61 -31.06 21.97
CA LYS A 194 0.76 -32.23 21.68
C LYS A 194 -0.62 -31.73 21.25
N PRO A 195 -1.21 -32.25 20.16
CA PRO A 195 -2.55 -31.88 19.76
C PRO A 195 -3.56 -32.29 20.83
N LEU A 196 -4.45 -31.38 21.20
CA LEU A 196 -5.62 -31.70 22.02
C LEU A 196 -6.70 -32.28 21.09
N VAL A 197 -6.76 -33.60 21.01
CA VAL A 197 -7.87 -34.30 20.33
C VAL A 197 -9.00 -34.45 21.34
N LYS A 198 -10.11 -33.72 21.14
CA LYS A 198 -11.35 -33.97 21.89
C LYS A 198 -12.09 -35.14 21.20
N ASN A 199 -12.37 -36.19 21.97
CA ASN A 199 -13.26 -37.27 21.56
C ASN A 199 -14.72 -36.81 21.50
#